data_AF-A0AA87B8U4-F1
#
_entry.id   AF-A0AA87B8U4-F1
#
_cell.length_a   1.000
_cell.length_b   1.000
_cell.length_c   1.000
_cell.angle_alpha   90.00
_cell.angle_beta   90.00
_cell.angle_gamma   90.00
#
_symmetry.space_group_name_H-M   'P 1'
#
loop_
_entity.id
_entity.type
_entity.pdbx_description
1 polymer ?
#
loop_
_entity_poly.entity_id
_entity_poly.type
_entity_poly.pdbx_seq_one_letter_code
_entity_poly.pdbx_strand_id
1 'polypeptide(L)'
;MLDWESAALLYLISEHGGYAYVSMAVLASGGDICAMTAAREMAWEQLHSGLWHSVLLVWRDAYSMACLHVAQYHSGNDEFREALKVLDLGIIMGGMLLRKDLDSAVAKVSEQTRRSVRVFDLGDSGAQFVE
;
A
#
# COMPACT_ATOMS: atom_id res chain seq x y z
N MET A 1 -11.96 0.48 1.23
CA MET A 1 -12.09 1.48 2.31
C MET A 1 -11.71 0.72 3.56
N LEU A 2 -10.61 1.07 4.21
CA LEU A 2 -10.17 0.42 5.45
C LEU A 2 -11.28 0.60 6.51
N ASP A 3 -11.93 -0.50 6.89
CA ASP A 3 -13.19 -0.57 7.62
C ASP A 3 -12.99 -0.90 9.11
N TRP A 4 -14.00 -1.48 9.78
CA TRP A 4 -13.92 -1.93 11.18
C TRP A 4 -12.76 -2.90 11.45
N GLU A 5 -12.32 -3.69 10.45
CA GLU A 5 -11.19 -4.61 10.57
C GLU A 5 -9.89 -3.82 10.77
N SER A 6 -9.84 -2.59 10.25
CA SER A 6 -8.70 -1.68 10.40
C SER A 6 -8.62 -1.10 11.80
N ALA A 7 -9.77 -0.75 12.40
CA ALA A 7 -9.82 -0.29 13.79
C ALA A 7 -9.44 -1.41 14.77
N ALA A 8 -9.94 -2.63 14.53
CA ALA A 8 -9.56 -3.80 15.32
C ALA A 8 -8.05 -4.10 15.19
N LEU A 9 -7.49 -4.04 13.97
CA LEU A 9 -6.06 -4.22 13.75
C LEU A 9 -5.24 -3.18 14.52
N LEU A 10 -5.59 -1.90 14.44
CA LEU A 10 -4.88 -0.83 15.16
C LEU A 10 -4.94 -1.03 16.68
N TYR A 11 -6.08 -1.49 17.21
CA TYR A 11 -6.20 -1.86 18.61
C TYR A 11 -5.23 -3.02 18.98
N LEU A 12 -5.22 -4.11 18.21
CA LEU A 12 -4.28 -5.22 18.44
C LEU A 12 -2.81 -4.78 18.36
N ILE A 13 -2.46 -3.91 17.41
CA ILE A 13 -1.09 -3.37 17.31
C ILE A 13 -0.72 -2.59 18.57
N SER A 14 -1.65 -1.81 19.12
CA SER A 14 -1.42 -1.04 20.35
C SER A 14 -1.19 -1.94 21.57
N GLU A 15 -1.91 -3.05 21.70
CA GLU A 15 -1.72 -4.06 22.76
C GLU A 15 -0.33 -4.70 22.72
N HIS A 16 0.29 -4.74 21.54
CA HIS A 16 1.64 -5.23 21.32
C HIS A 16 2.71 -4.12 21.33
N GLY A 17 2.40 -2.95 21.89
CA GLY A 17 3.34 -1.84 22.05
C GLY A 17 3.54 -0.97 20.81
N GLY A 18 2.74 -1.15 19.76
CA GLY A 18 2.85 -0.43 18.48
C GLY A 18 2.20 0.96 18.45
N TYR A 19 2.14 1.69 19.58
CA TYR A 19 1.48 3.00 19.67
C TYR A 19 2.02 4.05 18.67
N ALA A 20 3.33 4.02 18.41
CA ALA A 20 3.95 4.89 17.41
C ALA A 20 3.44 4.57 15.99
N TYR A 21 3.37 3.28 15.64
CA TYR A 21 2.78 2.83 14.38
C TYR A 21 1.31 3.27 14.27
N VAL A 22 0.51 3.08 15.33
CA VAL A 22 -0.92 3.46 15.31
C VAL A 22 -1.09 4.96 15.05
N SER A 23 -0.28 5.81 15.69
CA SER A 23 -0.29 7.25 15.44
C SER A 23 0.01 7.56 13.97
N MET A 24 1.02 6.92 13.39
CA MET A 24 1.37 7.10 11.97
C MET A 24 0.29 6.56 11.04
N ALA A 25 -0.33 5.42 11.35
CA ALA A 25 -1.40 4.85 10.54
C ALA A 25 -2.65 5.76 10.51
N VAL A 26 -2.98 6.40 11.64
CA VAL A 26 -4.07 7.40 11.68
C VAL A 26 -3.75 8.60 10.80
N LEU A 27 -2.54 9.16 10.88
CA LEU A 27 -2.12 10.27 10.02
C LEU A 27 -2.04 9.87 8.53
N ALA A 28 -1.57 8.66 8.24
CA ALA A 28 -1.53 8.07 6.91
C ALA A 28 -2.93 7.97 6.30
N SER A 29 -3.95 7.60 7.09
CA SER A 29 -5.35 7.59 6.64
C SER A 29 -5.87 8.99 6.27
N GLY A 30 -5.28 10.03 6.86
CA GLY A 30 -5.54 11.43 6.52
C GLY A 30 -4.77 11.96 5.30
N GLY A 31 -3.96 11.12 4.64
CA GLY A 31 -3.20 11.49 3.44
C GLY A 31 -1.77 11.98 3.70
N ASP A 32 -1.26 11.91 4.94
CA ASP A 32 0.11 12.33 5.25
C ASP A 32 1.13 11.31 4.71
N ILE A 33 1.83 11.67 3.64
CA ILE A 33 2.81 10.78 2.99
C ILE A 33 3.98 10.40 3.91
N CYS A 34 4.47 11.31 4.75
CA CYS A 34 5.54 11.01 5.69
C CYS A 34 5.08 9.95 6.71
N ALA A 35 3.83 10.05 7.16
CA ALA A 35 3.25 9.05 8.04
C ALA A 35 3.04 7.69 7.33
N MET A 36 2.65 7.68 6.06
CA MET A 36 2.52 6.45 5.27
C MET A 36 3.84 5.70 5.14
N THR A 37 4.92 6.40 4.75
CA THR A 37 6.26 5.80 4.65
C THR A 37 6.78 5.40 6.03
N ALA A 38 6.61 6.24 7.05
CA ALA A 38 7.05 5.91 8.41
C ALA A 38 6.34 4.66 8.94
N ALA A 39 5.02 4.54 8.77
CA ALA A 39 4.28 3.34 9.17
C ALA A 39 4.79 2.08 8.44
N ARG A 40 5.10 2.19 7.14
CA ARG A 40 5.64 1.06 6.35
C ARG A 40 7.00 0.62 6.86
N GLU A 41 7.91 1.55 7.12
CA GLU A 41 9.25 1.25 7.64
C GLU A 41 9.20 0.68 9.06
N MET A 42 8.37 1.24 9.94
CA MET A 42 8.16 0.68 11.29
C MET A 42 7.68 -0.79 11.23
N ALA A 43 6.69 -1.09 10.40
CA ALA A 43 6.21 -2.46 10.23
C ALA A 43 7.30 -3.36 9.60
N TRP A 44 8.06 -2.86 8.63
CA TRP A 44 9.18 -3.58 8.03
C TRP A 44 10.24 -3.96 9.07
N GLU A 45 10.65 -3.03 9.93
CA GLU A 45 11.59 -3.29 11.01
C GLU A 45 11.08 -4.39 11.94
N GLN A 46 9.80 -4.37 12.30
CA GLN A 46 9.19 -5.40 13.13
C GLN A 46 9.22 -6.78 12.46
N LEU A 47 8.96 -6.85 11.15
CA LEU A 47 9.05 -8.10 10.37
C LEU A 47 10.48 -8.67 10.30
N HIS A 48 11.50 -7.82 10.49
CA HIS A 48 12.92 -8.20 10.40
C HIS A 48 13.65 -8.15 11.76
N SER A 49 12.90 -8.01 12.86
CA SER A 49 13.46 -7.92 14.22
C SER A 49 13.91 -9.27 14.81
N GLY A 50 13.60 -10.39 14.15
CA GLY A 50 13.92 -11.73 14.65
C GLY A 50 13.60 -12.84 13.65
N LEU A 51 13.61 -14.09 14.12
CA LEU A 51 13.25 -15.24 13.29
C LEU A 51 11.80 -15.11 12.81
N TRP A 52 11.57 -15.43 11.54
CA TRP A 52 10.28 -15.24 10.85
C TRP A 52 9.06 -15.84 11.56
N HIS A 53 9.23 -16.95 12.28
CA HIS A 53 8.17 -17.62 13.04
C HIS A 53 7.88 -16.99 14.40
N SER A 54 8.78 -16.12 14.89
CA SER A 54 8.64 -15.40 16.16
C SER A 54 8.06 -14.00 15.98
N VAL A 55 7.93 -13.54 14.73
CA VAL A 55 7.31 -12.26 14.39
C VAL A 55 5.79 -12.38 14.57
N LEU A 56 5.21 -11.48 15.38
CA LEU A 56 3.77 -11.44 15.61
C LEU A 56 3.04 -11.18 14.29
N LEU A 57 1.98 -11.96 14.02
CA LEU A 57 1.20 -11.87 12.79
C LEU A 57 0.60 -10.47 12.58
N VAL A 58 0.30 -9.77 13.68
CA VAL A 58 -0.23 -8.40 13.65
C VAL A 58 0.67 -7.44 12.86
N TRP A 59 1.99 -7.63 12.88
CA TRP A 59 2.93 -6.78 12.14
C TRP A 59 2.92 -7.04 10.64
N ARG A 60 2.48 -8.24 10.21
CA ARG A 60 2.28 -8.55 8.80
C ARG A 60 1.04 -7.84 8.27
N ASP A 61 -0.05 -7.86 9.04
CA ASP A 61 -1.27 -7.14 8.68
C ASP A 61 -1.01 -5.61 8.72
N ALA A 62 -0.22 -5.12 9.68
CA ALA A 62 0.26 -3.75 9.73
C ALA A 62 1.06 -3.36 8.47
N TYR A 63 1.96 -4.24 8.01
CA TYR A 63 2.72 -4.00 6.79
C TYR A 63 1.81 -3.92 5.56
N SER A 64 0.82 -4.82 5.43
CA SER A 64 -0.20 -4.76 4.38
C SER A 64 -0.97 -3.43 4.38
N MET A 65 -1.39 -2.96 5.56
CA MET A 65 -2.10 -1.69 5.73
C MET A 65 -1.25 -0.50 5.24
N ALA A 66 0.02 -0.45 5.66
CA ALA A 66 0.92 0.62 5.25
C ALA A 66 1.21 0.59 3.73
N CYS A 67 1.37 -0.59 3.14
CA CYS A 67 1.50 -0.75 1.70
C CYS A 67 0.28 -0.23 0.93
N LEU A 68 -0.94 -0.48 1.43
CA LEU A 68 -2.16 0.05 0.82
C LEU A 68 -2.16 1.58 0.81
N HIS A 69 -1.79 2.22 1.93
CA HIS A 69 -1.72 3.68 1.99
C HIS A 69 -0.68 4.27 1.02
N VAL A 70 0.55 3.74 1.03
CA VAL A 70 1.61 4.21 0.12
C VAL A 70 1.25 3.96 -1.35
N ALA A 71 0.62 2.83 -1.67
CA ALA A 71 0.17 2.55 -3.04
C ALA A 71 -0.96 3.48 -3.49
N GLN A 72 -1.88 3.85 -2.59
CA GLN A 72 -2.91 4.85 -2.88
C GLN A 72 -2.29 6.21 -3.21
N TYR A 73 -1.26 6.62 -2.47
CA TYR A 73 -0.53 7.85 -2.76
C TYR A 73 0.12 7.83 -4.15
N HIS A 74 0.91 6.79 -4.47
CA HIS A 74 1.54 6.67 -5.79
C HIS A 74 0.51 6.60 -6.92
N SER A 75 -0.56 5.83 -6.74
CA SER A 75 -1.62 5.75 -7.75
C SER A 75 -2.37 7.07 -7.94
N GLY A 76 -2.46 7.92 -6.92
CA GLY A 76 -3.04 9.25 -7.02
C GLY A 76 -2.15 10.27 -7.75
N ASN A 77 -0.85 9.98 -7.87
CA ASN A 77 0.13 10.80 -8.59
C ASN A 77 0.50 10.19 -9.96
N ASP A 78 -0.32 9.26 -10.48
CA ASP A 78 -0.08 8.52 -11.73
C ASP A 78 1.24 7.70 -11.75
N GLU A 79 1.84 7.45 -10.58
CA GLU A 79 3.05 6.64 -10.41
C GLU A 79 2.70 5.15 -10.29
N PHE A 80 1.94 4.61 -11.26
CA PHE A 80 1.34 3.28 -11.17
C PHE A 80 2.37 2.15 -10.98
N ARG A 81 3.57 2.30 -11.54
CA ARG A 81 4.65 1.32 -11.37
C ARG A 81 5.12 1.24 -9.92
N GLU A 82 5.25 2.38 -9.24
CA GLU A 82 5.66 2.40 -7.84
C GLU A 82 4.52 1.91 -6.93
N ALA A 83 3.27 2.24 -7.26
CA ALA A 83 2.11 1.68 -6.58
C ALA A 83 2.09 0.13 -6.65
N LEU A 84 2.29 -0.47 -7.84
CA LEU A 84 2.31 -1.92 -8.00
C LEU A 84 3.44 -2.59 -7.21
N LYS A 85 4.66 -2.04 -7.22
CA LYS A 85 5.77 -2.60 -6.43
C LYS A 85 5.45 -2.64 -4.94
N VAL A 86 4.85 -1.57 -4.42
CA VAL A 86 4.50 -1.49 -3.00
C VAL A 86 3.39 -2.50 -2.66
N LEU A 87 2.42 -2.70 -3.56
CA LEU A 87 1.39 -3.72 -3.40
C LEU A 87 1.95 -5.14 -3.46
N ASP A 88 2.88 -5.43 -4.38
CA ASP A 88 3.55 -6.74 -4.48
C ASP A 88 4.30 -7.08 -3.19
N LEU A 89 5.01 -6.10 -2.60
CA LEU A 89 5.64 -6.28 -1.29
C LEU A 89 4.59 -6.55 -0.20
N GLY A 90 3.46 -5.84 -0.21
CA GLY A 90 2.35 -6.08 0.70
C GLY A 90 1.76 -7.49 0.58
N ILE A 91 1.75 -8.07 -0.62
CA ILE A 91 1.28 -9.44 -0.89
C ILE A 91 2.30 -10.50 -0.43
N ILE A 92 3.60 -10.25 -0.65
CA ILE A 92 4.66 -11.21 -0.31
C ILE A 92 4.93 -11.24 1.20
N MET A 93 5.02 -10.06 1.82
CA MET A 93 5.46 -9.91 3.22
C MET A 93 4.31 -9.76 4.20
N GLY A 94 3.16 -9.27 3.71
CA GLY A 94 2.03 -8.94 4.54
C GLY A 94 1.19 -10.14 4.97
N GLY A 95 0.21 -9.85 5.81
CA GLY A 95 -0.67 -10.85 6.41
C GLY A 95 -1.86 -11.20 5.52
N MET A 96 -2.77 -12.00 6.07
CA MET A 96 -3.94 -12.46 5.32
C MET A 96 -5.16 -11.57 5.53
N LEU A 97 -5.19 -10.73 6.57
CA LEU A 97 -6.34 -9.90 6.92
C LEU A 97 -6.75 -9.00 5.74
N LEU A 98 -5.77 -8.28 5.19
CA LEU A 98 -5.97 -7.30 4.12
C LEU A 98 -5.66 -7.86 2.72
N ARG A 99 -5.61 -9.19 2.56
CA ARG A 99 -5.25 -9.83 1.28
C ARG A 99 -6.21 -9.41 0.16
N LYS A 100 -7.51 -9.40 0.44
CA LYS A 100 -8.54 -9.01 -0.54
C LYS A 100 -8.40 -7.54 -0.95
N ASP A 101 -8.09 -6.66 -0.01
CA ASP A 101 -7.86 -5.24 -0.30
C ASP A 101 -6.62 -5.04 -1.17
N LEU A 102 -5.53 -5.77 -0.90
CA LEU A 102 -4.32 -5.76 -1.73
C LEU A 102 -4.61 -6.25 -3.16
N ASP A 103 -5.28 -7.39 -3.29
CA ASP A 103 -5.64 -7.95 -4.61
C ASP A 103 -6.55 -6.99 -5.38
N SER A 104 -7.53 -6.37 -4.70
CA SER A 104 -8.40 -5.37 -5.29
C SER A 104 -7.65 -4.10 -5.72
N ALA A 105 -6.67 -3.65 -4.92
CA ALA A 105 -5.85 -2.51 -5.24
C ALA A 105 -4.96 -2.79 -6.47
N VAL A 106 -4.34 -3.98 -6.54
CA VAL A 106 -3.55 -4.40 -7.72
C VAL A 106 -4.41 -4.41 -8.98
N ALA A 107 -5.62 -4.98 -8.91
CA ALA A 107 -6.53 -5.01 -10.04
C ALA A 107 -6.89 -3.60 -10.54
N LYS A 108 -7.19 -2.69 -9.62
CA LYS A 108 -7.51 -1.28 -9.91
C LYS A 108 -6.32 -0.55 -10.55
N VAL A 109 -5.14 -0.61 -9.93
CA VAL A 109 -3.93 0.07 -10.44
C VAL A 109 -3.53 -0.50 -11.80
N SER A 110 -3.60 -1.81 -11.98
CA SER A 110 -3.31 -2.46 -13.27
C SER A 110 -4.26 -2.01 -14.36
N GLU A 111 -5.54 -1.78 -14.05
CA GLU A 111 -6.50 -1.23 -15.01
C GLU A 111 -6.18 0.22 -15.37
N GLN A 112 -5.79 1.05 -14.39
CA GLN A 112 -5.37 2.43 -14.61
C GLN A 112 -4.12 2.49 -15.51
N THR A 113 -3.11 1.67 -15.25
CA THR A 113 -1.93 1.53 -16.11
C THR A 113 -2.31 1.22 -17.56
N ARG A 114 -3.20 0.24 -17.78
CA ARG A 114 -3.66 -0.12 -19.13
C ARG A 114 -4.41 1.02 -19.82
N ARG A 115 -5.22 1.78 -19.08
CA ARG A 115 -5.93 2.96 -19.62
C ARG A 115 -4.94 4.06 -20.01
N SER A 116 -3.94 4.33 -19.18
CA SER A 116 -2.91 5.35 -19.45
C SER A 116 -2.12 5.05 -20.72
N VAL A 117 -1.75 3.79 -20.96
CA VAL A 117 -1.03 3.39 -22.19
C VAL A 117 -1.88 3.65 -23.44
N ARG A 118 -3.18 3.27 -23.41
CA ARG A 118 -4.08 3.50 -24.54
C ARG A 118 -4.30 4.98 -24.87
N VAL A 119 -4.31 5.85 -23.86
CA VAL A 119 -4.42 7.31 -24.07
C VAL A 119 -3.17 7.85 -24.76
N PHE A 120 -1.99 7.34 -24.39
CA PHE A 120 -0.73 7.72 -25.03
C PHE A 120 -0.69 7.32 -26.51
N ASP A 121 -1.13 6.10 -26.84
CA ASP A 121 -1.18 5.59 -28.23
C ASP A 121 -2.12 6.42 -29.14
N LEU A 122 -3.20 6.97 -28.57
CA LEU A 122 -4.13 7.84 -29.30
C LEU A 122 -3.58 9.27 -29.50
N GLY A 123 -2.70 9.74 -28.61
CA GLY A 123 -2.06 11.05 -28.72
C GLY A 123 -0.91 11.10 -29.75
N ASP A 124 -0.26 9.97 -30.01
CA ASP A 124 0.85 9.86 -30.97
C ASP A 124 0.36 9.71 -32.44
N SER A 125 -0.90 9.34 -32.62
CA SER A 125 -1.50 9.15 -33.96
C SER A 125 -1.86 10.46 -34.69
N GLY A 126 -1.55 11.63 -34.11
CA GLY A 126 -1.88 12.96 -34.65
C GLY A 126 -0.81 13.64 -35.51
N ALA A 127 0.36 13.04 -35.69
CA ALA A 127 1.51 13.66 -36.37
C ALA A 127 1.92 12.94 -37.66
N GLN A 128 0.99 12.67 -38.57
CA GLN A 128 1.33 12.27 -39.95
C GLN A 128 0.35 12.86 -40.97
N PHE A 129 0.40 14.17 -41.19
CA PHE A 129 0.06 14.79 -42.47
C PHE A 129 0.65 16.20 -42.49
N VAL A 130 1.75 16.44 -43.21
CA VAL A 130 1.91 17.54 -44.19
C VAL A 130 3.13 17.22 -45.09
N GLU A 131 2.83 17.16 -46.40
CA GLU A 131 3.64 17.22 -47.63
C GLU A 131 4.75 16.20 -47.91
#